data_AF-A0A3M7H9G1-F1
#
_entry.id   AF-A0A3M7H9G1-F1
#
_cell.length_a   1.000
_cell.length_b   1.000
_cell.length_c   1.000
_cell.angle_alpha   90.00
_cell.angle_beta   90.00
_cell.angle_gamma   90.00
#
_symmetry.space_group_name_H-M   'P 1'
#
loop_
_entity.id
_entity.type
_entity.pdbx_description
1 polymer ?
#
loop_
_entity_poly.entity_id
_entity_poly.type
_entity_poly.pdbx_seq_one_letter_code
_entity_poly.pdbx_strand_id
1 'polypeptide(L)'
;MASRTDHTSGFSIIGARVAILATLSVAVFFPGVFQPLLNQTWDYLRQSGPYRSSTFETFWTVFCYAAIEVPLTVAFMRHPEWRLAHQHDNAADRGQQESIKEEPPKKPKGMRRPARRGMEALVYVAPLLTLDLLMIKKFAGVPLEDMLRSGNYDVPSMLDADKLSLHKAHFLVPSVHNFSFSSPLQTKRALPLEPPSSRRLALELITSLVLYDALFFAFHLSLHIIPGLKAWHKPHHKHGEMHPQITNQLHVFERLGLVLLANFSLNIIGSHVLTRTLFVPIFVWLLVEIHSGLDLPWAYDKILPAGWGGGARKHAAHHREGETGMEPYFNWCDDVWEAVSHHQHLSTRRQDRCKLIMSASKQLIIIYNADSTIRGKLQYAYRKLSSLGPDPACAACDITHGGLSLSEVPGWQKAKGDIEAQGWKVTQWHRDEIESGVKSWIEQEQVRYPTVLAKGQTDEKDIRQVMDPTELAECAGDATKMVDTLRKKAVLADSVQQPSL
;
A
#
# COMPACT_ATOMS: atom_id res chain seq x y z
N MET A 1 -24.79 -30.45 -10.61
CA MET A 1 -24.80 -30.19 -12.07
C MET A 1 -26.23 -29.98 -12.52
N ALA A 2 -26.62 -28.72 -12.72
CA ALA A 2 -27.80 -28.33 -13.49
C ALA A 2 -27.59 -26.85 -13.84
N SER A 3 -27.05 -26.59 -15.04
CA SER A 3 -26.92 -25.24 -15.57
C SER A 3 -28.31 -24.72 -15.90
N ARG A 4 -28.80 -23.78 -15.09
CA ARG A 4 -29.98 -22.99 -15.45
C ARG A 4 -29.51 -21.93 -16.46
N THR A 5 -29.59 -22.27 -17.74
CA THR A 5 -29.37 -21.33 -18.85
C THR A 5 -30.60 -20.43 -18.95
N ASP A 6 -30.57 -19.29 -18.26
CA ASP A 6 -31.58 -18.26 -18.45
C ASP A 6 -31.34 -17.56 -19.80
N HIS A 7 -32.15 -17.94 -20.79
CA HIS A 7 -32.32 -17.20 -22.03
C HIS A 7 -33.14 -15.93 -21.75
N THR A 8 -32.49 -14.90 -21.23
CA THR A 8 -32.92 -13.51 -21.46
C THR A 8 -32.05 -12.92 -22.55
N SER A 9 -32.62 -12.08 -23.41
CA SER A 9 -32.00 -11.44 -24.60
C SER A 9 -30.75 -10.63 -24.23
N GLY A 10 -29.66 -11.36 -24.00
CA GLY A 10 -28.60 -10.99 -23.08
C GLY A 10 -27.44 -10.34 -23.78
N PHE A 11 -26.97 -9.24 -23.20
CA PHE A 11 -25.64 -8.72 -23.45
C PHE A 11 -24.62 -9.86 -23.26
N SER A 12 -24.07 -10.36 -24.37
CA SER A 12 -23.06 -11.41 -24.33
C SER A 12 -21.74 -10.80 -23.88
N ILE A 13 -21.26 -11.20 -22.70
CA ILE A 13 -19.94 -10.80 -22.19
C ILE A 13 -18.83 -11.18 -23.17
N ILE A 14 -18.96 -12.34 -23.81
CA ILE A 14 -18.03 -12.79 -24.86
C ILE A 14 -18.10 -11.85 -26.06
N GLY A 15 -19.31 -11.49 -26.51
CA GLY A 15 -19.50 -10.52 -27.59
C GLY A 15 -18.89 -9.16 -27.27
N ALA A 16 -19.08 -8.66 -26.04
CA ALA A 16 -18.50 -7.41 -25.57
C ALA A 16 -16.96 -7.47 -25.54
N ARG A 17 -16.38 -8.55 -25.02
CA ARG A 17 -14.93 -8.80 -25.03
C ARG A 17 -14.36 -8.75 -26.44
N VAL A 18 -14.97 -9.50 -27.36
CA VAL A 18 -14.53 -9.54 -28.77
C VAL A 18 -14.63 -8.16 -29.42
N ALA A 19 -15.74 -7.44 -29.21
CA ALA A 19 -15.92 -6.11 -29.77
C ALA A 19 -14.89 -5.10 -29.23
N ILE A 20 -14.63 -5.10 -27.92
CA ILE A 20 -13.64 -4.21 -27.28
C ILE A 20 -12.24 -4.55 -27.78
N LEU A 21 -11.85 -5.83 -27.76
CA LEU A 21 -10.53 -6.27 -28.21
C LEU A 21 -10.31 -5.98 -29.69
N ALA A 22 -11.31 -6.22 -30.54
CA ALA A 22 -11.24 -5.90 -31.97
C ALA A 22 -11.08 -4.39 -32.18
N THR A 23 -11.89 -3.57 -31.50
CA THR A 23 -11.83 -2.11 -31.61
C THR A 23 -10.47 -1.58 -31.16
N LEU A 24 -9.96 -2.03 -30.00
CA LEU A 24 -8.65 -1.65 -29.49
C LEU A 24 -7.52 -2.12 -30.42
N SER A 25 -7.59 -3.35 -30.92
CA SER A 25 -6.60 -3.91 -31.84
C SER A 25 -6.55 -3.11 -33.14
N VAL A 26 -7.71 -2.77 -33.72
CA VAL A 26 -7.77 -1.92 -34.92
C VAL A 26 -7.22 -0.53 -34.62
N ALA A 27 -7.62 0.09 -33.50
CA ALA A 27 -7.15 1.42 -33.12
C ALA A 27 -5.62 1.47 -32.94
N VAL A 28 -5.02 0.41 -32.39
CA VAL A 28 -3.57 0.32 -32.14
C VAL A 28 -2.81 -0.06 -33.41
N PHE A 29 -3.16 -1.16 -34.08
CA PHE A 29 -2.37 -1.69 -35.19
C PHE A 29 -2.66 -1.01 -36.52
N PHE A 30 -3.89 -0.54 -36.74
CA PHE A 30 -4.34 0.07 -37.99
C PHE A 30 -4.89 1.49 -37.78
N PRO A 31 -4.07 2.45 -37.32
CA PRO A 31 -4.58 3.74 -36.85
C PRO A 31 -5.29 4.56 -37.93
N GLY A 32 -5.01 4.31 -39.22
CA GLY A 32 -5.68 4.97 -40.34
C GLY A 32 -7.19 4.70 -40.41
N VAL A 33 -7.71 3.63 -39.79
CA VAL A 33 -9.14 3.28 -39.85
C VAL A 33 -10.00 4.31 -39.13
N PHE A 34 -9.61 4.72 -37.92
CA PHE A 34 -10.37 5.69 -37.12
C PHE A 34 -9.92 7.15 -37.34
N GLN A 35 -8.78 7.36 -38.01
CA GLN A 35 -8.20 8.70 -38.15
C GLN A 35 -9.13 9.73 -38.81
N PRO A 36 -9.87 9.43 -39.90
CA PRO A 36 -10.76 10.42 -40.52
C PRO A 36 -11.83 10.93 -39.56
N LEU A 37 -12.42 10.02 -38.76
CA LEU A 37 -13.41 10.36 -37.74
C LEU A 37 -12.77 11.22 -36.64
N LEU A 38 -11.57 10.87 -36.18
CA LEU A 38 -10.85 11.64 -35.17
C LEU A 38 -10.50 13.05 -35.65
N ASN A 39 -10.06 13.20 -36.91
CA ASN A 39 -9.78 14.50 -37.51
C ASN A 39 -11.04 15.37 -37.52
N GLN A 40 -12.14 14.84 -38.07
CA GLN A 40 -13.42 15.57 -38.13
C GLN A 40 -13.94 15.95 -36.73
N THR A 41 -13.89 15.02 -35.78
CA THR A 41 -14.32 15.25 -34.40
C THR A 41 -13.47 16.32 -33.74
N TRP A 42 -12.15 16.26 -33.93
CA TRP A 42 -11.22 17.21 -33.35
C TRP A 42 -11.38 18.61 -33.93
N ASP A 43 -11.52 18.74 -35.25
CA ASP A 43 -11.76 20.03 -35.90
C ASP A 43 -13.04 20.69 -35.42
N TYR A 44 -14.11 19.92 -35.24
CA TYR A 44 -15.35 20.42 -34.64
C TYR A 44 -15.13 20.89 -33.20
N LEU A 45 -14.54 20.04 -32.34
CA LEU A 45 -14.31 20.35 -30.94
C LEU A 45 -13.43 21.59 -30.77
N ARG A 46 -12.32 21.70 -31.50
CA ARG A 46 -11.38 22.83 -31.46
C ARG A 46 -12.04 24.17 -31.84
N GLN A 47 -13.07 24.13 -32.67
CA GLN A 47 -13.82 25.32 -33.09
C GLN A 47 -14.99 25.64 -32.15
N SER A 48 -15.48 24.65 -31.39
CA SER A 48 -16.64 24.84 -30.51
C SER A 48 -16.33 25.74 -29.31
N GLY A 49 -17.19 26.73 -29.09
CA GLY A 49 -17.10 27.63 -27.93
C GLY A 49 -17.06 26.90 -26.58
N PRO A 50 -17.98 25.94 -26.32
CA PRO A 50 -17.99 25.19 -25.06
C PRO A 50 -16.69 24.43 -24.79
N TYR A 51 -16.12 23.77 -25.81
CA TYR A 51 -14.87 23.04 -25.65
C TYR A 51 -13.65 23.96 -25.53
N ARG A 52 -13.70 25.22 -25.98
CA ARG A 52 -12.61 26.17 -25.77
C ARG A 52 -12.65 26.85 -24.41
N SER A 53 -13.74 26.70 -23.66
CA SER A 53 -13.86 27.21 -22.30
C SER A 53 -12.91 26.49 -21.35
N SER A 54 -12.31 27.22 -20.42
CA SER A 54 -11.49 26.61 -19.36
C SER A 54 -12.29 25.79 -18.35
N THR A 55 -13.61 26.02 -18.28
CA THR A 55 -14.53 25.32 -17.38
C THR A 55 -15.11 24.04 -17.97
N PHE A 56 -14.70 23.68 -19.20
CA PHE A 56 -15.26 22.55 -19.93
C PHE A 56 -15.17 21.25 -19.14
N GLU A 57 -13.99 20.92 -18.59
CA GLU A 57 -13.75 19.67 -17.88
C GLU A 57 -14.64 19.52 -16.65
N THR A 58 -14.86 20.61 -15.90
CA THR A 58 -15.74 20.58 -14.73
C THR A 58 -17.18 20.32 -15.15
N PHE A 59 -17.72 21.05 -16.12
CA PHE A 59 -19.09 20.81 -16.59
C PHE A 59 -19.27 19.45 -17.25
N TRP A 60 -18.28 18.99 -18.02
CA TRP A 60 -18.26 17.67 -18.64
C TRP A 60 -18.29 16.56 -17.60
N THR A 61 -17.48 16.67 -16.55
CA THR A 61 -17.43 15.71 -15.45
C THR A 61 -18.78 15.66 -14.71
N VAL A 62 -19.37 16.81 -14.41
CA VAL A 62 -20.68 16.90 -13.74
C VAL A 62 -21.79 16.29 -14.60
N PHE A 63 -21.76 16.57 -15.90
CA PHE A 63 -22.70 15.98 -16.86
C PHE A 63 -22.55 14.45 -16.91
N CYS A 64 -21.34 13.93 -17.09
CA CYS A 64 -21.07 12.49 -17.10
C CYS A 64 -21.52 11.84 -15.78
N TYR A 65 -21.22 12.46 -14.65
CA TYR A 65 -21.62 11.97 -13.34
C TYR A 65 -23.14 11.83 -13.23
N ALA A 66 -23.89 12.88 -13.59
CA ALA A 66 -25.36 12.84 -13.55
C ALA A 66 -25.94 11.82 -14.54
N ALA A 67 -25.36 11.73 -15.74
CA ALA A 67 -25.78 10.79 -16.78
C ALA A 67 -25.54 9.31 -16.40
N ILE A 68 -24.62 9.03 -15.48
CA ILE A 68 -24.24 7.69 -15.04
C ILE A 68 -24.91 7.32 -13.70
N GLU A 69 -24.80 8.19 -12.70
CA GLU A 69 -25.33 7.90 -11.35
C GLU A 69 -26.84 7.80 -11.34
N VAL A 70 -27.57 8.64 -12.10
CA VAL A 70 -29.03 8.62 -12.10
C VAL A 70 -29.57 7.28 -12.64
N PRO A 71 -29.13 6.77 -13.81
CA PRO A 71 -29.52 5.43 -14.26
C PRO A 71 -29.12 4.32 -13.30
N LEU A 72 -27.92 4.35 -12.72
CA LEU A 72 -27.49 3.33 -11.75
C LEU A 72 -28.32 3.36 -10.46
N THR A 73 -28.72 4.54 -9.99
CA THR A 73 -29.67 4.67 -8.86
C THR A 73 -31.05 4.12 -9.22
N VAL A 74 -31.52 4.33 -10.46
CA VAL A 74 -32.78 3.71 -10.92
C VAL A 74 -32.66 2.19 -10.99
N ALA A 75 -31.55 1.66 -11.54
CA ALA A 75 -31.26 0.23 -11.58
C ALA A 75 -31.20 -0.36 -10.17
N PHE A 76 -30.51 0.31 -9.25
CA PHE A 76 -30.43 -0.07 -7.84
C PHE A 76 -31.82 -0.20 -7.22
N MET A 77 -32.72 0.75 -7.48
CA MET A 77 -34.07 0.72 -6.94
C MET A 77 -34.97 -0.36 -7.57
N ARG A 78 -34.80 -0.63 -8.87
CA ARG A 78 -35.66 -1.55 -9.65
C ARG A 78 -35.23 -3.01 -9.59
N HIS A 79 -33.95 -3.28 -9.35
CA HIS A 79 -33.36 -4.62 -9.38
C HIS A 79 -32.71 -4.99 -8.04
N PRO A 80 -33.49 -5.30 -6.99
CA PRO A 80 -32.94 -5.72 -5.71
C PRO A 80 -32.06 -6.96 -5.78
N GLU A 81 -32.33 -7.86 -6.72
CA GLU A 81 -31.56 -9.07 -6.97
C GLU A 81 -30.10 -8.79 -7.38
N TRP A 82 -29.82 -7.59 -7.90
CA TRP A 82 -28.45 -7.14 -8.21
C TRP A 82 -27.76 -6.50 -7.02
N ARG A 83 -28.45 -6.21 -5.92
CA ARG A 83 -27.83 -5.57 -4.75
C ARG A 83 -27.00 -6.57 -3.97
N LEU A 84 -25.76 -6.20 -3.70
CA LEU A 84 -24.82 -7.04 -2.95
C LEU A 84 -25.34 -7.35 -1.53
N ALA A 85 -25.98 -6.40 -0.86
CA ALA A 85 -26.55 -6.61 0.47
C ALA A 85 -27.65 -7.69 0.47
N HIS A 86 -28.60 -7.60 -0.47
CA HIS A 86 -29.69 -8.58 -0.61
C HIS A 86 -29.19 -9.98 -0.95
N GLN A 87 -28.13 -10.09 -1.76
CA GLN A 87 -27.50 -11.37 -2.06
C GLN A 87 -26.82 -12.01 -0.85
N HIS A 88 -26.24 -11.20 0.05
CA HIS A 88 -25.65 -11.67 1.31
C HIS A 88 -26.72 -12.17 2.28
N ASP A 89 -27.82 -11.42 2.45
CA ASP A 89 -28.94 -11.83 3.32
C ASP A 89 -29.55 -13.16 2.85
N ASN A 90 -29.81 -13.30 1.54
CA ASN A 90 -30.31 -14.54 0.94
C ASN A 90 -29.32 -15.73 0.98
N ALA A 91 -28.04 -15.48 1.21
CA ALA A 91 -27.03 -16.53 1.42
C ALA A 91 -26.99 -16.97 2.89
N ALA A 92 -27.20 -16.05 3.84
CA ALA A 92 -27.30 -16.35 5.27
C ALA A 92 -28.59 -17.11 5.61
N ASP A 93 -29.73 -16.69 5.05
CA ASP A 93 -31.04 -17.34 5.28
C ASP A 93 -31.15 -18.72 4.62
N ARG A 94 -30.34 -19.03 3.60
CA ARG A 94 -30.28 -20.40 3.04
C ARG A 94 -29.73 -21.45 4.01
N GLY A 95 -29.17 -21.04 5.15
CA GLY A 95 -28.79 -21.93 6.25
C GLY A 95 -29.91 -22.21 7.27
N GLN A 96 -31.02 -21.46 7.24
CA GLN A 96 -32.17 -21.64 8.12
C GLN A 96 -33.45 -21.65 7.28
N GLN A 97 -33.94 -22.85 7.01
CA GLN A 97 -35.09 -23.07 6.14
C GLN A 97 -36.40 -22.69 6.84
N GLU A 98 -36.73 -21.41 6.90
CA GLU A 98 -38.09 -20.93 7.17
C GLU A 98 -38.52 -19.88 6.14
N SER A 99 -39.75 -20.04 5.63
CA SER A 99 -40.32 -19.20 4.58
C SER A 99 -40.67 -17.82 5.12
N ILE A 100 -39.73 -16.88 5.06
CA ILE A 100 -40.01 -15.47 5.32
C ILE A 100 -40.53 -14.84 4.03
N LYS A 101 -41.70 -14.18 4.12
CA LYS A 101 -42.23 -13.36 3.02
C LYS A 101 -41.22 -12.24 2.72
N GLU A 102 -40.65 -12.23 1.52
CA GLU A 102 -39.77 -11.14 1.06
C GLU A 102 -40.54 -9.81 1.08
N GLU A 103 -40.29 -8.96 2.09
CA GLU A 103 -40.71 -7.56 2.03
C GLU A 103 -39.92 -6.85 0.91
N PRO A 104 -40.55 -5.94 0.13
CA PRO A 104 -39.84 -5.19 -0.88
C PRO A 104 -38.70 -4.40 -0.23
N PRO A 105 -37.47 -4.46 -0.76
CA PRO A 105 -36.31 -3.96 -0.05
C PRO A 105 -36.39 -2.44 0.09
N LYS A 106 -36.31 -2.00 1.35
CA LYS A 106 -36.47 -0.61 1.74
C LYS A 106 -35.34 0.24 1.17
N LYS A 107 -35.64 1.51 0.94
CA LYS A 107 -34.67 2.48 0.44
C LYS A 107 -33.51 2.65 1.45
N PRO A 108 -32.23 2.55 1.04
CA PRO A 108 -31.10 2.72 1.94
C PRO A 108 -31.09 4.09 2.63
N LYS A 109 -30.67 4.11 3.89
CA LYS A 109 -30.56 5.34 4.69
C LYS A 109 -29.53 6.28 4.06
N GLY A 110 -29.89 7.54 3.85
CA GLY A 110 -29.00 8.58 3.29
C GLY A 110 -29.16 8.83 1.79
N MET A 111 -29.78 7.91 1.04
CA MET A 111 -30.02 8.12 -0.39
C MET A 111 -31.05 9.24 -0.62
N ARG A 112 -30.75 10.24 -1.44
CA ARG A 112 -31.61 11.41 -1.72
C ARG A 112 -32.14 11.37 -3.15
N ARG A 113 -33.27 12.02 -3.40
CA ARG A 113 -33.79 12.18 -4.78
C ARG A 113 -32.87 13.15 -5.53
N PRO A 114 -32.49 12.87 -6.79
CA PRO A 114 -31.61 13.75 -7.58
C PRO A 114 -32.06 15.22 -7.59
N ALA A 115 -33.36 15.47 -7.72
CA ALA A 115 -33.94 16.83 -7.73
C ALA A 115 -33.71 17.66 -6.45
N ARG A 116 -33.29 17.06 -5.33
CA ARG A 116 -33.03 17.75 -4.06
C ARG A 116 -31.54 17.93 -3.75
N ARG A 117 -30.66 17.70 -4.73
CA ARG A 117 -29.19 17.66 -4.55
C ARG A 117 -28.44 18.82 -5.22
N GLY A 118 -29.14 19.83 -5.73
CA GLY A 118 -28.53 20.97 -6.42
C GLY A 118 -27.52 21.76 -5.57
N MET A 119 -27.79 21.93 -4.27
CA MET A 119 -26.88 22.65 -3.35
C MET A 119 -25.60 21.85 -3.05
N GLU A 120 -25.71 20.53 -2.90
CA GLU A 120 -24.54 19.64 -2.77
C GLU A 120 -23.66 19.74 -4.01
N ALA A 121 -24.27 19.66 -5.20
CA ALA A 121 -23.56 19.80 -6.47
C ALA A 121 -22.82 21.14 -6.55
N LEU A 122 -23.44 22.26 -6.13
CA LEU A 122 -22.80 23.57 -6.16
C LEU A 122 -21.56 23.65 -5.25
N VAL A 123 -21.65 23.12 -4.02
CA VAL A 123 -20.52 23.06 -3.08
C VAL A 123 -19.35 22.26 -3.66
N TYR A 124 -19.62 21.22 -4.45
CA TYR A 124 -18.58 20.37 -5.04
C TYR A 124 -18.02 20.90 -6.34
N VAL A 125 -18.83 21.59 -7.13
CA VAL A 125 -18.44 22.18 -8.42
C VAL A 125 -17.63 23.46 -8.21
N ALA A 126 -17.94 24.25 -7.19
CA ALA A 126 -17.32 25.56 -6.98
C ALA A 126 -15.78 25.51 -6.86
N PRO A 127 -15.15 24.65 -6.04
CA PRO A 127 -13.69 24.60 -5.95
C PRO A 127 -13.02 24.24 -7.29
N LEU A 128 -13.60 23.32 -8.07
CA LEU A 128 -13.08 22.93 -9.37
C LEU A 128 -13.21 24.06 -10.40
N LEU A 129 -14.36 24.74 -10.43
CA LEU A 129 -14.56 25.93 -11.27
C LEU A 129 -13.59 27.05 -10.89
N THR A 130 -13.32 27.25 -9.60
CA THR A 130 -12.32 28.22 -9.15
C THR A 130 -10.95 27.87 -9.72
N LEU A 131 -10.51 26.61 -9.62
CA LEU A 131 -9.23 26.19 -10.21
C LEU A 131 -9.21 26.38 -11.74
N ASP A 132 -10.31 26.05 -12.43
CA ASP A 132 -10.44 26.21 -13.88
C ASP A 132 -10.30 27.67 -14.34
N LEU A 133 -10.79 28.62 -13.54
CA LEU A 133 -10.78 30.05 -13.85
C LEU A 133 -9.52 30.77 -13.36
N LEU A 134 -8.78 30.19 -12.41
CA LEU A 134 -7.55 30.78 -11.87
C LEU A 134 -6.27 30.20 -12.51
N MET A 135 -6.29 28.96 -12.98
CA MET A 135 -5.09 28.26 -13.44
C MET A 135 -5.04 28.17 -14.97
N ILE A 136 -3.83 28.30 -15.53
CA ILE A 136 -3.60 28.07 -16.95
C ILE A 136 -3.74 26.58 -17.25
N LYS A 137 -4.61 26.26 -18.20
CA LYS A 137 -4.76 24.91 -18.73
C LYS A 137 -3.60 24.59 -19.66
N LYS A 138 -2.82 23.58 -19.28
CA LYS A 138 -1.70 23.06 -20.08
C LYS A 138 -2.09 21.73 -20.69
N PHE A 139 -1.97 21.62 -22.02
CA PHE A 139 -2.08 20.33 -22.74
C PHE A 139 -0.81 19.98 -23.53
N ALA A 140 -0.53 18.69 -23.65
CA ALA A 140 0.60 18.21 -24.42
C ALA A 140 0.40 18.54 -25.92
N GLY A 141 1.47 18.92 -26.60
CA GLY A 141 1.42 19.33 -28.01
C GLY A 141 0.92 20.75 -28.26
N VAL A 142 0.67 21.53 -27.20
CA VAL A 142 0.41 22.98 -27.31
C VAL A 142 1.73 23.73 -27.16
N PRO A 143 2.06 24.71 -28.03
CA PRO A 143 3.22 25.58 -27.83
C PRO A 143 3.14 26.36 -26.52
N LEU A 144 4.29 26.61 -25.88
CA LEU A 144 4.34 27.33 -24.60
C LEU A 144 3.77 28.75 -24.75
N GLU A 145 4.03 29.38 -25.88
CA GLU A 145 3.58 30.73 -26.23
C GLU A 145 2.05 30.82 -26.22
N ASP A 146 1.37 29.81 -26.77
CA ASP A 146 -0.09 29.78 -26.81
C ASP A 146 -0.70 29.51 -25.43
N MET A 147 -0.04 28.68 -24.61
CA MET A 147 -0.43 28.50 -23.21
C MET A 147 -0.28 29.81 -22.42
N LEU A 148 0.84 30.51 -22.55
CA LEU A 148 1.10 31.79 -21.88
C LEU A 148 0.15 32.90 -22.35
N ARG A 149 -0.12 32.99 -23.66
CA ARG A 149 -1.13 33.91 -24.22
C ARG A 149 -2.51 33.64 -23.65
N SER A 150 -2.92 32.38 -23.54
CA SER A 150 -4.20 32.03 -22.90
C SER A 150 -4.25 32.48 -21.44
N GLY A 151 -3.09 32.55 -20.78
CA GLY A 151 -2.85 33.04 -19.44
C GLY A 151 -2.72 34.55 -19.28
N ASN A 152 -2.95 35.35 -20.33
CA ASN A 152 -2.76 36.80 -20.33
C ASN A 152 -1.32 37.25 -20.03
N TYR A 153 -0.33 36.43 -20.39
CA TYR A 153 1.09 36.80 -20.32
C TYR A 153 1.57 37.39 -21.65
N ASP A 154 2.47 38.37 -21.55
CA ASP A 154 3.17 38.93 -22.70
C ASP A 154 4.34 38.01 -23.10
N VAL A 155 4.26 37.43 -24.29
CA VAL A 155 5.18 36.36 -24.74
C VAL A 155 6.59 36.89 -25.04
N PRO A 156 6.79 37.99 -25.79
CA PRO A 156 8.13 38.51 -26.09
C PRO A 156 8.94 38.82 -24.83
N SER A 157 8.34 39.48 -23.83
CA SER A 157 9.03 39.80 -22.57
C SER A 157 9.36 38.56 -21.71
N MET A 158 8.62 37.47 -21.87
CA MET A 158 8.89 36.19 -21.20
C MET A 158 9.96 35.35 -21.91
N LEU A 159 10.13 35.52 -23.22
CA LEU A 159 11.12 34.81 -24.02
C LEU A 159 12.50 35.49 -24.00
N ASP A 160 12.55 36.83 -23.93
CA ASP A 160 13.80 37.62 -23.88
C ASP A 160 14.47 37.63 -22.49
N ALA A 161 13.69 37.39 -21.43
CA ALA A 161 14.26 37.19 -20.12
C ALA A 161 14.94 35.81 -20.09
N ASP A 162 16.23 35.75 -19.72
CA ASP A 162 17.04 34.55 -19.39
C ASP A 162 16.40 33.63 -18.31
N LYS A 163 15.19 33.98 -17.87
CA LYS A 163 14.22 33.20 -17.07
C LYS A 163 13.60 32.02 -17.81
N LEU A 164 13.92 31.80 -19.09
CA LEU A 164 13.57 30.57 -19.82
C LEU A 164 14.24 29.32 -19.18
N SER A 165 15.38 29.51 -18.49
CA SER A 165 16.03 28.49 -17.65
C SER A 165 15.22 28.17 -16.38
N LEU A 166 14.56 29.16 -15.77
CA LEU A 166 13.72 29.00 -14.57
C LEU A 166 12.32 28.45 -14.90
N HIS A 167 11.80 28.74 -16.11
CA HIS A 167 10.51 28.25 -16.63
C HIS A 167 10.62 26.96 -17.46
N LYS A 168 11.79 26.29 -17.48
CA LYS A 168 11.87 24.83 -17.73
C LYS A 168 11.25 24.01 -16.59
N ALA A 169 10.37 24.62 -15.79
CA ALA A 169 9.34 23.94 -15.04
C ALA A 169 8.35 23.31 -16.02
N HIS A 170 8.60 22.03 -16.31
CA HIS A 170 7.82 21.09 -17.11
C HIS A 170 6.33 21.43 -17.20
N PHE A 171 5.70 21.04 -18.32
CA PHE A 171 4.25 20.90 -18.51
C PHE A 171 3.43 20.52 -17.25
N LEU A 172 4.05 19.79 -16.32
CA LEU A 172 3.53 19.30 -15.05
C LEU A 172 3.39 20.36 -13.94
N VAL A 173 4.06 21.51 -14.04
CA VAL A 173 4.04 22.54 -12.98
C VAL A 173 2.82 23.45 -13.15
N PRO A 174 1.98 23.58 -12.11
CA PRO A 174 0.87 24.54 -12.09
C PRO A 174 1.32 25.97 -12.39
N SER A 175 0.55 26.71 -13.19
CA SER A 175 0.73 28.15 -13.36
C SER A 175 -0.59 28.88 -13.29
N VAL A 176 -0.57 30.09 -12.74
CA VAL A 176 -1.74 30.92 -12.47
C VAL A 176 -1.95 31.90 -13.63
N HIS A 177 -3.19 32.31 -13.87
CA HIS A 177 -3.55 33.35 -14.82
C HIS A 177 -2.96 34.71 -14.41
N ASN A 178 -2.51 35.50 -15.37
CA ASN A 178 -2.06 36.88 -15.11
C ASN A 178 -3.27 37.82 -15.03
N PHE A 179 -3.81 37.98 -13.83
CA PHE A 179 -5.03 38.74 -13.60
C PHE A 179 -4.88 40.23 -13.93
N SER A 180 -5.78 40.74 -14.78
CA SER A 180 -5.91 42.17 -15.08
C SER A 180 -7.39 42.57 -15.16
N PHE A 181 -7.68 43.87 -15.21
CA PHE A 181 -9.04 44.34 -15.45
C PHE A 181 -9.61 43.90 -16.80
N SER A 182 -8.77 43.74 -17.83
CA SER A 182 -9.17 43.29 -19.16
C SER A 182 -9.25 41.77 -19.31
N SER A 183 -8.53 41.02 -18.47
CA SER A 183 -8.57 39.56 -18.39
C SER A 183 -8.56 39.13 -16.91
N PRO A 184 -9.71 39.20 -16.24
CA PRO A 184 -9.79 38.93 -14.80
C PRO A 184 -9.79 37.43 -14.48
N LEU A 185 -9.98 36.54 -15.47
CA LEU A 185 -10.05 35.08 -15.28
C LEU A 185 -9.56 34.34 -16.53
N GLN A 186 -9.05 33.12 -16.34
CA GLN A 186 -8.75 32.17 -17.41
C GLN A 186 -10.04 31.63 -18.03
N THR A 187 -10.64 32.35 -18.98
CA THR A 187 -11.91 31.92 -19.61
C THR A 187 -11.72 30.99 -20.80
N LYS A 188 -10.54 30.99 -21.44
CA LYS A 188 -10.23 30.16 -22.60
C LYS A 188 -8.99 29.31 -22.36
N ARG A 189 -8.96 28.13 -22.96
CA ARG A 189 -7.79 27.23 -22.97
C ARG A 189 -7.14 27.17 -24.35
N ALA A 190 -5.81 27.06 -24.38
CA ALA A 190 -5.07 26.76 -25.60
C ALA A 190 -5.23 25.27 -25.95
N LEU A 191 -5.37 24.94 -27.23
CA LEU A 191 -5.60 23.58 -27.72
C LEU A 191 -4.55 23.23 -28.80
N PRO A 192 -4.14 21.95 -28.91
CA PRO A 192 -3.20 21.54 -29.95
C PRO A 192 -3.85 21.65 -31.34
N LEU A 193 -3.02 21.83 -32.37
CA LEU A 193 -3.51 21.93 -33.74
C LEU A 193 -4.01 20.56 -34.23
N GLU A 194 -3.17 19.55 -34.09
CA GLU A 194 -3.42 18.21 -34.62
C GLU A 194 -4.12 17.30 -33.59
N PRO A 195 -5.02 16.41 -34.05
CA PRO A 195 -5.59 15.36 -33.20
C PRO A 195 -4.54 14.29 -32.83
N PRO A 196 -4.81 13.47 -31.80
CA PRO A 196 -4.00 12.29 -31.57
C PRO A 196 -4.29 11.24 -32.64
N SER A 197 -3.33 10.37 -32.91
CA SER A 197 -3.63 9.15 -33.66
C SER A 197 -4.53 8.22 -32.83
N SER A 198 -5.33 7.36 -33.46
CA SER A 198 -6.16 6.41 -32.70
C SER A 198 -5.32 5.46 -31.85
N ARG A 199 -4.10 5.11 -32.30
CA ARG A 199 -3.13 4.33 -31.52
C ARG A 199 -2.75 5.06 -30.25
N ARG A 200 -2.36 6.33 -30.38
CA ARG A 200 -2.00 7.17 -29.23
C ARG A 200 -3.17 7.30 -28.28
N LEU A 201 -4.37 7.59 -28.79
CA LEU A 201 -5.59 7.70 -27.98
C LEU A 201 -5.88 6.43 -27.18
N ALA A 202 -5.84 5.26 -27.83
CA ALA A 202 -6.12 3.98 -27.17
C ALA A 202 -5.08 3.64 -26.09
N LEU A 203 -3.79 3.82 -26.40
CA LEU A 203 -2.70 3.56 -25.45
C LEU A 203 -2.73 4.54 -24.27
N GLU A 204 -2.94 5.84 -24.52
CA GLU A 204 -3.05 6.83 -23.45
C GLU A 204 -4.23 6.54 -22.51
N LEU A 205 -5.39 6.10 -23.04
CA LEU A 205 -6.53 5.70 -22.20
C LEU A 205 -6.21 4.50 -21.31
N ILE A 206 -5.63 3.44 -21.88
CA ILE A 206 -5.26 2.24 -21.11
C ILE A 206 -4.20 2.58 -20.06
N THR A 207 -3.12 3.25 -20.48
CA THR A 207 -2.01 3.59 -19.58
C THR A 207 -2.45 4.56 -18.48
N SER A 208 -3.28 5.55 -18.79
CA SER A 208 -3.78 6.48 -17.76
C SER A 208 -4.66 5.79 -16.72
N LEU A 209 -5.50 4.83 -17.11
CA LEU A 209 -6.29 4.03 -16.16
C LEU A 209 -5.40 3.18 -15.26
N VAL A 210 -4.41 2.48 -15.81
CA VAL A 210 -3.45 1.68 -15.02
C VAL A 210 -2.62 2.54 -14.07
N LEU A 211 -2.11 3.68 -14.55
CA LEU A 211 -1.35 4.61 -13.72
C LEU A 211 -2.21 5.21 -12.61
N TYR A 212 -3.44 5.60 -12.93
CA TYR A 212 -4.38 6.10 -11.93
C TYR A 212 -4.62 5.05 -10.84
N ASP A 213 -4.85 3.80 -11.22
CA ASP A 213 -5.15 2.71 -10.29
C ASP A 213 -4.03 2.50 -9.27
N ALA A 214 -2.78 2.42 -9.75
CA ALA A 214 -1.61 2.27 -8.89
C ALA A 214 -1.36 3.50 -7.99
N LEU A 215 -1.54 4.71 -8.54
CA LEU A 215 -1.41 5.96 -7.78
C LEU A 215 -2.50 6.07 -6.71
N PHE A 216 -3.73 5.68 -7.04
CA PHE A 216 -4.85 5.68 -6.10
C PHE A 216 -4.67 4.62 -5.03
N PHE A 217 -4.19 3.42 -5.37
CA PHE A 217 -3.83 2.39 -4.40
C PHE A 217 -2.90 2.95 -3.31
N ALA A 218 -1.80 3.60 -3.70
CA ALA A 218 -0.84 4.17 -2.75
C ALA A 218 -1.48 5.29 -1.89
N PHE A 219 -2.26 6.16 -2.52
CA PHE A 219 -2.98 7.22 -1.80
C PHE A 219 -4.00 6.64 -0.82
N HIS A 220 -4.81 5.69 -1.25
CA HIS A 220 -5.86 5.05 -0.45
C HIS A 220 -5.27 4.25 0.71
N LEU A 221 -4.19 3.50 0.47
CA LEU A 221 -3.43 2.85 1.54
C LEU A 221 -2.91 3.85 2.57
N SER A 222 -2.43 5.02 2.13
CA SER A 222 -2.01 6.09 3.05
C SER A 222 -3.18 6.62 3.90
N LEU A 223 -4.39 6.66 3.35
CA LEU A 223 -5.60 7.03 4.09
C LEU A 223 -5.92 6.02 5.20
N HIS A 224 -5.52 4.75 5.06
CA HIS A 224 -5.75 3.71 6.07
C HIS A 224 -4.63 3.56 7.10
N ILE A 225 -3.40 3.93 6.73
CA ILE A 225 -2.21 3.80 7.58
C ILE A 225 -1.96 5.07 8.41
N ILE A 226 -2.04 6.26 7.81
CA ILE A 226 -1.64 7.50 8.48
C ILE A 226 -2.76 7.97 9.42
N PRO A 227 -2.54 8.11 10.75
CA PRO A 227 -3.62 8.35 11.72
C PRO A 227 -4.52 9.56 11.42
N GLY A 228 -3.94 10.68 10.97
CA GLY A 228 -4.69 11.88 10.60
C GLY A 228 -5.59 11.68 9.37
N LEU A 229 -5.06 10.99 8.35
CA LEU A 229 -5.83 10.69 7.12
C LEU A 229 -6.91 9.64 7.39
N LYS A 230 -6.61 8.66 8.26
CA LYS A 230 -7.57 7.63 8.70
C LYS A 230 -8.79 8.23 9.40
N ALA A 231 -8.60 9.30 10.17
CA ALA A 231 -9.72 10.00 10.79
C ALA A 231 -10.65 10.65 9.74
N TRP A 232 -10.11 11.14 8.62
CA TRP A 232 -10.89 11.72 7.51
C TRP A 232 -11.57 10.67 6.65
N HIS A 233 -10.96 9.48 6.54
CA HIS A 233 -11.44 8.39 5.70
C HIS A 233 -12.44 7.46 6.37
N LYS A 234 -12.36 7.31 7.70
CA LYS A 234 -13.30 6.49 8.47
C LYS A 234 -14.79 6.82 8.21
N PRO A 235 -15.24 8.08 8.05
CA PRO A 235 -16.62 8.39 7.68
C PRO A 235 -17.07 7.78 6.35
N HIS A 236 -16.19 7.67 5.35
CA HIS A 236 -16.50 7.03 4.06
C HIS A 236 -16.77 5.52 4.21
N HIS A 237 -16.21 4.88 5.24
CA HIS A 237 -16.52 3.48 5.58
C HIS A 237 -17.84 3.31 6.35
N LYS A 238 -18.46 4.39 6.83
CA LYS A 238 -19.68 4.34 7.66
C LYS A 238 -20.95 4.29 6.80
N HIS A 239 -21.09 3.24 6.00
CA HIS A 239 -22.29 2.98 5.22
C HIS A 239 -22.82 1.58 5.53
N GLY A 240 -24.11 1.48 5.91
CA GLY A 240 -24.72 0.18 6.20
C GLY A 240 -24.89 -0.67 4.94
N GLU A 241 -25.41 -0.05 3.87
CA GLU A 241 -25.53 -0.66 2.54
C GLU A 241 -24.89 0.29 1.52
N MET A 242 -24.02 -0.25 0.65
CA MET A 242 -23.45 0.55 -0.43
C MET A 242 -24.50 0.90 -1.49
N HIS A 243 -24.45 2.12 -2.03
CA HIS A 243 -25.38 2.59 -3.06
C HIS A 243 -24.72 3.65 -3.98
N PRO A 244 -25.25 3.90 -5.19
CA PRO A 244 -24.58 4.73 -6.21
C PRO A 244 -24.32 6.20 -5.84
N GLN A 245 -24.88 6.69 -4.72
CA GLN A 245 -24.69 8.05 -4.26
C GLN A 245 -23.60 8.20 -3.19
N ILE A 246 -23.01 7.10 -2.71
CA ILE A 246 -21.95 7.09 -1.69
C ILE A 246 -20.68 7.79 -2.15
N THR A 247 -20.39 7.77 -3.45
CA THR A 247 -19.31 8.58 -4.06
C THR A 247 -19.42 10.07 -3.73
N ASN A 248 -20.60 10.57 -3.34
CA ASN A 248 -20.77 11.96 -2.90
C ASN A 248 -20.52 12.20 -1.41
N GLN A 249 -20.34 11.14 -0.62
CA GLN A 249 -20.14 11.17 0.82
C GLN A 249 -18.65 11.12 1.22
N LEU A 250 -17.76 11.30 0.24
CA LEU A 250 -16.33 11.51 0.44
C LEU A 250 -16.04 12.88 1.06
N HIS A 251 -15.01 12.94 1.88
CA HIS A 251 -14.48 14.20 2.37
C HIS A 251 -13.92 15.05 1.21
N VAL A 252 -13.93 16.39 1.35
CA VAL A 252 -13.49 17.30 0.27
C VAL A 252 -12.03 17.02 -0.17
N PHE A 253 -11.16 16.66 0.78
CA PHE A 253 -9.76 16.30 0.48
C PHE A 253 -9.62 14.96 -0.26
N GLU A 254 -10.46 13.98 0.04
CA GLU A 254 -10.44 12.69 -0.68
C GLU A 254 -10.89 12.87 -2.12
N ARG A 255 -11.92 13.69 -2.32
CA ARG A 255 -12.38 14.06 -3.65
C ARG A 255 -11.33 14.85 -4.43
N LEU A 256 -10.67 15.80 -3.76
CA LEU A 256 -9.57 16.53 -4.39
C LEU A 256 -8.42 15.58 -4.75
N GLY A 257 -8.07 14.64 -3.86
CA GLY A 257 -7.09 13.58 -4.13
C GLY A 257 -7.46 12.73 -5.35
N LEU A 258 -8.71 12.24 -5.42
CA LEU A 258 -9.24 11.52 -6.58
C LEU A 258 -9.04 12.29 -7.89
N VAL A 259 -9.44 13.56 -7.92
CA VAL A 259 -9.35 14.41 -9.13
C VAL A 259 -7.91 14.76 -9.48
N LEU A 260 -7.07 15.05 -8.49
CA LEU A 260 -5.66 15.39 -8.72
C LEU A 260 -4.88 14.19 -9.23
N LEU A 261 -5.10 12.99 -8.69
CA LEU A 261 -4.44 11.76 -9.17
C LEU A 261 -4.90 11.41 -10.58
N ALA A 262 -6.19 11.57 -10.90
CA ALA A 262 -6.70 11.40 -12.27
C ALA A 262 -6.00 12.36 -13.24
N ASN A 263 -5.94 13.66 -12.93
CA ASN A 263 -5.22 14.63 -13.76
C ASN A 263 -3.71 14.33 -13.85
N PHE A 264 -3.09 13.90 -12.75
CA PHE A 264 -1.68 13.59 -12.69
C PHE A 264 -1.32 12.37 -13.55
N SER A 265 -2.14 11.31 -13.53
CA SER A 265 -1.97 10.12 -14.38
C SER A 265 -1.94 10.46 -15.87
N LEU A 266 -2.81 11.37 -16.32
CA LEU A 266 -2.87 11.85 -17.69
C LEU A 266 -1.71 12.83 -18.02
N ASN A 267 -1.28 13.62 -17.04
CA ASN A 267 -0.23 14.61 -17.20
C ASN A 267 1.16 13.97 -17.34
N ILE A 268 1.49 12.95 -16.53
CA ILE A 268 2.79 12.26 -16.58
C ILE A 268 3.09 11.71 -17.97
N ILE A 269 2.08 11.11 -18.62
CA ILE A 269 2.24 10.52 -19.96
C ILE A 269 2.04 11.53 -21.10
N GLY A 270 1.84 12.81 -20.79
CA GLY A 270 1.62 13.84 -21.80
C GLY A 270 0.37 13.58 -22.64
N SER A 271 -0.73 13.16 -22.01
CA SER A 271 -1.95 12.78 -22.72
C SER A 271 -2.51 13.93 -23.54
N HIS A 272 -2.97 13.62 -24.74
CA HIS A 272 -3.70 14.57 -25.58
C HIS A 272 -5.01 15.00 -24.90
N VAL A 273 -5.44 16.26 -25.08
CA VAL A 273 -6.66 16.79 -24.44
C VAL A 273 -7.94 16.03 -24.85
N LEU A 274 -7.97 15.49 -26.07
CA LEU A 274 -9.03 14.58 -26.53
C LEU A 274 -9.06 13.29 -25.70
N THR A 275 -7.91 12.71 -25.39
CA THR A 275 -7.80 11.55 -24.48
C THR A 275 -8.34 11.90 -23.11
N ARG A 276 -7.99 13.05 -22.55
CA ARG A 276 -8.53 13.53 -21.25
C ARG A 276 -10.05 13.65 -21.29
N THR A 277 -10.59 14.13 -22.41
CA THR A 277 -12.05 14.28 -22.61
C THR A 277 -12.75 12.93 -22.59
N LEU A 278 -12.17 11.91 -23.23
CA LEU A 278 -12.72 10.55 -23.28
C LEU A 278 -12.43 9.73 -22.02
N PHE A 279 -11.36 10.05 -21.28
CA PHE A 279 -11.04 9.45 -19.99
C PHE A 279 -12.14 9.73 -18.97
N VAL A 280 -12.65 10.96 -18.90
CA VAL A 280 -13.66 11.39 -17.91
C VAL A 280 -14.89 10.47 -17.85
N PRO A 281 -15.63 10.19 -18.94
CA PRO A 281 -16.80 9.32 -18.85
C PRO A 281 -16.46 7.88 -18.44
N ILE A 282 -15.31 7.34 -18.87
CA ILE A 282 -14.85 5.98 -18.49
C ILE A 282 -14.51 5.95 -17.00
N PHE A 283 -13.72 6.92 -16.55
CA PHE A 283 -13.31 7.08 -15.17
C PHE A 283 -14.51 7.24 -14.23
N VAL A 284 -15.45 8.12 -14.59
CA VAL A 284 -16.67 8.35 -13.81
C VAL A 284 -17.56 7.11 -13.80
N TRP A 285 -17.67 6.40 -14.94
CA TRP A 285 -18.39 5.13 -14.99
C TRP A 285 -17.84 4.12 -14.00
N LEU A 286 -16.53 3.85 -14.06
CA LEU A 286 -15.87 2.90 -13.15
C LEU A 286 -15.99 3.35 -11.69
N LEU A 287 -15.80 4.63 -11.41
CA LEU A 287 -15.95 5.20 -10.07
C LEU A 287 -17.35 4.97 -9.48
N VAL A 288 -18.41 5.27 -10.24
CA VAL A 288 -19.78 5.09 -9.76
C VAL A 288 -20.15 3.61 -9.70
N GLU A 289 -19.72 2.80 -10.66
CA GLU A 289 -20.00 1.36 -10.71
C GLU A 289 -19.44 0.64 -9.48
N ILE A 290 -18.16 0.84 -9.12
CA ILE A 290 -17.55 0.13 -7.97
C ILE A 290 -18.20 0.52 -6.63
N HIS A 291 -18.72 1.74 -6.51
CA HIS A 291 -19.42 2.23 -5.31
C HIS A 291 -20.93 1.98 -5.36
N SER A 292 -21.46 1.42 -6.44
CA SER A 292 -22.89 1.30 -6.66
C SER A 292 -23.59 0.32 -5.73
N GLY A 293 -22.83 -0.62 -5.14
CA GLY A 293 -23.38 -1.75 -4.41
C GLY A 293 -24.13 -2.76 -5.29
N LEU A 294 -23.97 -2.67 -6.62
CA LEU A 294 -24.60 -3.55 -7.60
C LEU A 294 -23.62 -4.56 -8.17
N ASP A 295 -24.05 -5.81 -8.23
CA ASP A 295 -23.43 -6.85 -9.06
C ASP A 295 -24.05 -6.85 -10.45
N LEU A 296 -23.64 -5.90 -11.30
CA LEU A 296 -24.21 -5.79 -12.64
C LEU A 296 -23.82 -7.02 -13.50
N PRO A 297 -24.73 -7.55 -14.34
CA PRO A 297 -24.44 -8.69 -15.20
C PRO A 297 -23.32 -8.40 -16.22
N TRP A 298 -23.19 -7.12 -16.60
CA TRP A 298 -22.21 -6.60 -17.55
C TRP A 298 -21.13 -5.73 -16.89
N ALA A 299 -20.91 -5.91 -15.59
CA ALA A 299 -19.91 -5.16 -14.83
C ALA A 299 -18.51 -5.29 -15.48
N TYR A 300 -17.67 -4.27 -15.33
CA TYR A 300 -16.37 -4.24 -16.00
C TYR A 300 -15.46 -5.39 -15.56
N ASP A 301 -15.56 -5.86 -14.32
CA ASP A 301 -14.82 -7.02 -13.80
C ASP A 301 -15.18 -8.32 -14.53
N LYS A 302 -16.40 -8.43 -15.04
CA LYS A 302 -16.87 -9.56 -15.86
C LYS A 302 -16.40 -9.42 -17.30
N ILE A 303 -16.26 -8.20 -17.80
CA ILE A 303 -15.76 -7.93 -19.16
C ILE A 303 -14.26 -8.19 -19.24
N LEU A 304 -13.49 -7.75 -18.25
CA LEU A 304 -12.04 -8.00 -18.19
C LEU A 304 -11.71 -9.50 -18.06
N PRO A 305 -10.44 -9.89 -18.33
CA PRO A 305 -9.98 -11.25 -18.02
C PRO A 305 -10.22 -11.58 -16.54
N ALA A 306 -10.49 -12.86 -16.26
CA ALA A 306 -10.78 -13.32 -14.90
C ALA A 306 -9.63 -12.97 -13.94
N GLY A 307 -9.97 -12.36 -12.81
CA GLY A 307 -9.02 -11.92 -11.78
C GLY A 307 -8.38 -10.55 -12.04
N TRP A 308 -8.59 -9.92 -13.19
CA TRP A 308 -8.00 -8.60 -13.46
C TRP A 308 -8.76 -7.46 -12.77
N GLY A 309 -10.10 -7.45 -12.86
CA GLY A 309 -10.93 -6.40 -12.28
C GLY A 309 -11.42 -6.76 -10.87
N GLY A 310 -11.49 -5.78 -9.98
CA GLY A 310 -12.02 -5.95 -8.62
C GLY A 310 -13.55 -5.81 -8.52
N GLY A 311 -14.13 -4.95 -9.35
CA GLY A 311 -15.58 -4.72 -9.41
C GLY A 311 -16.18 -4.13 -8.13
N ALA A 312 -17.50 -4.00 -8.11
CA ALA A 312 -18.23 -3.50 -6.94
C ALA A 312 -18.15 -4.46 -5.74
N ARG A 313 -17.97 -5.76 -5.98
CA ARG A 313 -17.87 -6.78 -4.92
C ARG A 313 -16.63 -6.59 -4.06
N LYS A 314 -15.45 -6.41 -4.67
CA LYS A 314 -14.21 -6.15 -3.93
C LYS A 314 -14.31 -4.88 -3.11
N HIS A 315 -14.79 -3.80 -3.73
CA HIS A 315 -14.92 -2.52 -3.05
C HIS A 315 -15.96 -2.58 -1.91
N ALA A 316 -17.03 -3.37 -2.04
CA ALA A 316 -17.97 -3.64 -0.96
C ALA A 316 -17.33 -4.36 0.22
N ALA A 317 -16.48 -5.35 -0.04
CA ALA A 317 -15.73 -6.04 1.00
C ALA A 317 -14.77 -5.07 1.71
N HIS A 318 -14.04 -4.26 0.95
CA HIS A 318 -13.19 -3.20 1.49
C HIS A 318 -13.95 -2.25 2.42
N HIS A 319 -15.13 -1.78 2.03
CA HIS A 319 -15.97 -0.91 2.87
C HIS A 319 -16.42 -1.55 4.20
N ARG A 320 -16.50 -2.88 4.26
CA ARG A 320 -16.86 -3.61 5.48
C ARG A 320 -15.67 -3.89 6.37
N GLU A 321 -14.56 -4.29 5.77
CA GLU A 321 -13.39 -4.83 6.48
C GLU A 321 -12.30 -3.78 6.68
N GLY A 322 -12.09 -2.90 5.72
CA GLY A 322 -11.12 -1.80 5.75
C GLY A 322 -9.65 -2.21 5.64
N GLU A 323 -9.35 -3.50 5.53
CA GLU A 323 -7.98 -4.04 5.59
C GLU A 323 -7.42 -4.50 4.23
N THR A 324 -8.29 -4.80 3.27
CA THR A 324 -7.94 -5.36 1.93
C THR A 324 -8.68 -4.62 0.82
N GLY A 325 -8.32 -4.83 -0.45
CA GLY A 325 -9.06 -4.25 -1.59
C GLY A 325 -8.90 -2.73 -1.74
N MET A 326 -7.68 -2.23 -1.62
CA MET A 326 -7.34 -0.80 -1.66
C MET A 326 -7.35 -0.25 -3.10
N GLU A 327 -7.05 -1.09 -4.08
CA GLU A 327 -7.02 -0.72 -5.50
C GLU A 327 -8.45 -0.57 -6.04
N PRO A 328 -8.79 0.52 -6.76
CA PRO A 328 -10.18 0.78 -7.11
C PRO A 328 -10.68 -0.05 -8.30
N TYR A 329 -9.84 -0.34 -9.30
CA TYR A 329 -10.28 -1.00 -10.55
C TYR A 329 -9.66 -2.38 -10.77
N PHE A 330 -8.33 -2.49 -10.77
CA PHE A 330 -7.61 -3.74 -10.97
C PHE A 330 -7.32 -4.42 -9.62
N ASN A 331 -6.65 -5.57 -9.64
CA ASN A 331 -6.24 -6.30 -8.43
C ASN A 331 -4.71 -6.41 -8.28
N TRP A 332 -3.93 -5.89 -9.22
CA TRP A 332 -2.49 -6.14 -9.25
C TRP A 332 -1.73 -5.56 -8.06
N CYS A 333 -2.05 -4.33 -7.63
CA CYS A 333 -1.41 -3.74 -6.46
C CYS A 333 -1.89 -4.41 -5.17
N ASP A 334 -3.18 -4.77 -5.09
CA ASP A 334 -3.73 -5.52 -3.97
C ASP A 334 -3.08 -6.91 -3.84
N ASP A 335 -2.94 -7.67 -4.93
CA ASP A 335 -2.32 -8.99 -4.96
C ASP A 335 -0.86 -8.93 -4.46
N VAL A 336 -0.11 -7.92 -4.91
CA VAL A 336 1.28 -7.69 -4.46
C VAL A 336 1.31 -7.32 -2.98
N TRP A 337 0.41 -6.44 -2.53
CA TRP A 337 0.32 -6.01 -1.14
C TRP A 337 -0.02 -7.17 -0.20
N GLU A 338 -0.99 -8.00 -0.57
CA GLU A 338 -1.38 -9.18 0.19
C GLU A 338 -0.23 -10.19 0.25
N ALA A 339 0.45 -10.46 -0.87
CA ALA A 339 1.60 -11.35 -0.89
C ALA A 339 2.72 -10.88 0.05
N VAL A 340 3.04 -9.58 0.06
CA VAL A 340 4.04 -8.99 0.96
C VAL A 340 3.58 -9.03 2.42
N SER A 341 2.32 -8.68 2.68
CA SER A 341 1.75 -8.63 4.03
C SER A 341 1.65 -10.02 4.66
N HIS A 342 1.26 -11.03 3.89
CA HIS A 342 1.26 -12.43 4.32
C HIS A 342 2.66 -12.94 4.65
N HIS A 343 3.67 -12.59 3.84
CA HIS A 343 5.07 -12.92 4.13
C HIS A 343 5.54 -12.30 5.45
N GLN A 344 5.20 -11.04 5.71
CA GLN A 344 5.51 -10.39 6.98
C GLN A 344 4.81 -11.11 8.14
N HIS A 345 3.52 -11.41 8.03
CA HIS A 345 2.77 -12.07 9.10
C HIS A 345 3.29 -13.49 9.42
N LEU A 346 3.72 -14.24 8.41
CA LEU A 346 4.37 -15.56 8.57
C LEU A 346 5.75 -15.43 9.20
N SER A 347 6.54 -14.42 8.83
CA SER A 347 7.85 -14.16 9.45
C SER A 347 7.71 -13.80 10.93
N THR A 348 6.75 -12.94 11.29
CA THR A 348 6.45 -12.56 12.68
C THR A 348 5.95 -13.75 13.48
N ARG A 349 5.01 -14.56 12.94
CA ARG A 349 4.54 -15.79 13.62
C ARG A 349 5.65 -16.83 13.78
N ARG A 350 6.57 -16.95 12.82
CA ARG A 350 7.75 -17.81 12.93
C ARG A 350 8.70 -17.29 14.01
N GLN A 351 8.91 -15.98 14.08
CA GLN A 351 9.74 -15.34 15.08
C GLN A 351 9.12 -15.43 16.49
N ASP A 352 7.80 -15.31 16.60
CA ASP A 352 7.04 -15.46 17.85
C ASP A 352 6.98 -16.92 18.29
N ARG A 353 6.80 -17.88 17.37
CA ARG A 353 6.99 -19.32 17.67
C ARG A 353 8.42 -19.63 18.08
N CYS A 354 9.43 -19.06 17.42
CA CYS A 354 10.82 -19.21 17.83
C CYS A 354 11.04 -18.60 19.21
N LYS A 355 10.47 -17.44 19.53
CA LYS A 355 10.51 -16.85 20.88
C LYS A 355 9.79 -17.71 21.92
N LEU A 356 8.63 -18.28 21.59
CA LEU A 356 7.86 -19.15 22.48
C LEU A 356 8.57 -20.49 22.71
N ILE A 357 9.19 -21.07 21.68
CA ILE A 357 10.05 -22.26 21.78
C ILE A 357 11.33 -21.93 22.57
N MET A 358 11.95 -20.77 22.35
CA MET A 358 13.12 -20.27 23.11
C MET A 358 12.80 -19.95 24.58
N SER A 359 11.56 -19.60 24.88
CA SER A 359 11.04 -19.39 26.24
C SER A 359 10.80 -20.71 26.99
N ALA A 360 10.75 -21.84 26.29
CA ALA A 360 10.47 -23.16 26.86
C ALA A 360 11.73 -24.05 27.01
N SER A 361 12.92 -23.51 26.79
CA SER A 361 14.21 -24.21 26.89
C SER A 361 15.07 -23.68 28.04
N LYS A 362 15.78 -24.56 28.76
CA LYS A 362 16.77 -24.19 29.80
C LYS A 362 17.83 -23.27 29.17
N GLN A 363 18.23 -22.18 29.84
CA GLN A 363 19.25 -21.27 29.29
C GLN A 363 20.56 -21.33 30.08
N LEU A 364 21.67 -21.35 29.36
CA LEU A 364 23.01 -21.20 29.91
C LEU A 364 23.54 -19.83 29.47
N ILE A 365 23.72 -18.91 30.42
CA ILE A 365 24.05 -17.51 30.15
C ILE A 365 25.51 -17.28 30.54
N ILE A 366 26.34 -16.87 29.59
CA ILE A 366 27.75 -16.56 29.79
C ILE A 366 27.90 -15.04 29.79
N ILE A 367 28.42 -14.49 30.87
CA ILE A 367 28.57 -13.05 31.02
C ILE A 367 30.04 -12.68 31.09
N TYR A 368 30.46 -11.87 30.12
CA TYR A 368 31.84 -11.41 30.00
C TYR A 368 32.13 -10.24 30.92
N ASN A 369 33.39 -10.12 31.35
CA ASN A 369 33.91 -8.94 32.03
C ASN A 369 34.40 -7.85 31.05
N ALA A 370 33.71 -7.69 29.93
CA ALA A 370 34.02 -6.74 28.86
C ALA A 370 32.72 -6.09 28.32
N ASP A 371 32.85 -4.92 27.70
CA ASP A 371 31.73 -4.23 27.04
C ASP A 371 31.84 -4.40 25.53
N SER A 372 30.71 -4.47 24.83
CA SER A 372 30.63 -4.68 23.37
C SER A 372 31.08 -3.46 22.54
N THR A 373 31.16 -2.28 23.17
CA THR A 373 31.46 -0.99 22.53
C THR A 373 32.91 -0.86 22.05
N ILE A 374 33.17 0.01 21.06
CA ILE A 374 34.52 0.28 20.53
C ILE A 374 35.47 0.78 21.63
N ARG A 375 34.97 1.63 22.54
CA ARG A 375 35.72 2.12 23.71
C ARG A 375 36.01 0.98 24.71
N GLY A 376 35.02 0.12 24.95
CA GLY A 376 35.17 -1.08 25.78
C GLY A 376 36.22 -2.04 25.24
N LYS A 377 36.27 -2.23 23.91
CA LYS A 377 37.28 -3.04 23.21
C LYS A 377 38.70 -2.48 23.38
N LEU A 378 38.88 -1.18 23.21
CA LEU A 378 40.16 -0.51 23.44
C LEU A 378 40.62 -0.64 24.90
N GLN A 379 39.69 -0.49 25.85
CA GLN A 379 39.98 -0.65 27.28
C GLN A 379 40.31 -2.09 27.67
N TYR A 380 39.63 -3.08 27.05
CA TYR A 380 39.93 -4.51 27.23
C TYR A 380 41.31 -4.87 26.66
N ALA A 381 41.61 -4.42 25.44
CA ALA A 381 42.92 -4.63 24.80
C ALA A 381 44.06 -4.00 25.61
N TYR A 382 43.88 -2.77 26.09
CA TYR A 382 44.84 -2.11 26.97
C TYR A 382 45.05 -2.89 28.27
N ARG A 383 43.97 -3.32 28.93
CA ARG A 383 44.03 -4.10 30.18
C ARG A 383 44.78 -5.42 29.98
N LYS A 384 44.48 -6.14 28.90
CA LYS A 384 45.14 -7.41 28.56
C LYS A 384 46.64 -7.24 28.26
N LEU A 385 47.04 -6.11 27.66
CA LEU A 385 48.44 -5.80 27.36
C LEU A 385 49.22 -5.22 28.56
N SER A 386 48.54 -4.60 29.51
CA SER A 386 49.15 -3.96 30.69
C SER A 386 49.19 -4.84 31.94
N SER A 387 48.40 -5.92 31.99
CA SER A 387 48.48 -6.96 33.03
C SER A 387 49.53 -8.02 32.66
N LEU A 388 50.77 -7.84 33.10
CA LEU A 388 51.86 -8.84 33.04
C LEU A 388 51.71 -9.94 34.13
N GLY A 389 50.47 -10.27 34.52
CA GLY A 389 50.16 -11.27 35.55
C GLY A 389 49.41 -12.49 34.97
N PRO A 390 49.39 -13.63 35.68
CA PRO A 390 48.76 -14.87 35.23
C PRO A 390 47.22 -14.84 35.18
N ASP A 391 46.58 -13.80 35.69
CA ASP A 391 45.11 -13.69 35.70
C ASP A 391 44.60 -13.05 34.39
N PRO A 392 43.84 -13.78 33.55
CA PRO A 392 43.30 -13.25 32.31
C PRO A 392 42.28 -12.13 32.57
N ALA A 393 42.34 -11.07 31.75
CA ALA A 393 41.41 -9.93 31.84
C ALA A 393 39.92 -10.34 31.75
N CYS A 394 39.62 -11.45 31.07
CA CYS A 394 38.33 -12.13 31.09
C CYS A 394 38.49 -13.59 30.61
N ALA A 395 38.51 -14.56 31.52
CA ALA A 395 38.66 -15.98 31.19
C ALA A 395 37.56 -16.51 30.25
N ALA A 396 36.31 -16.03 30.39
CA ALA A 396 35.22 -16.40 29.48
C ALA A 396 35.46 -15.95 28.03
N CYS A 397 36.07 -14.78 27.80
CA CYS A 397 36.43 -14.33 26.45
C CYS A 397 37.52 -15.21 25.81
N ASP A 398 38.45 -15.70 26.63
CA ASP A 398 39.51 -16.59 26.15
C ASP A 398 38.95 -17.96 25.74
N ILE A 399 37.95 -18.47 26.47
CA ILE A 399 37.26 -19.73 26.14
C ILE A 399 36.40 -19.60 24.88
N THR A 400 35.62 -18.51 24.74
CA THR A 400 34.64 -18.40 23.64
C THR A 400 35.21 -17.79 22.37
N HIS A 401 36.15 -16.85 22.47
CA HIS A 401 36.65 -16.05 21.34
C HIS A 401 38.18 -16.09 21.18
N GLY A 402 38.91 -16.83 22.01
CA GLY A 402 40.38 -16.85 21.97
C GLY A 402 41.01 -15.51 22.33
N GLY A 403 40.28 -14.63 23.03
CA GLY A 403 40.78 -13.36 23.53
C GLY A 403 40.29 -12.12 22.78
N LEU A 404 41.10 -11.58 21.87
CA LEU A 404 40.85 -10.28 21.22
C LEU A 404 39.97 -10.35 19.96
N SER A 405 39.66 -11.56 19.48
CA SER A 405 38.70 -11.73 18.40
C SER A 405 37.27 -11.60 18.91
N LEU A 406 36.35 -11.23 18.01
CA LEU A 406 34.90 -11.30 18.26
C LEU A 406 34.28 -12.55 17.65
N SER A 407 35.04 -13.28 16.83
CA SER A 407 34.59 -14.55 16.27
C SER A 407 34.71 -15.65 17.30
N GLU A 408 33.69 -16.51 17.40
CA GLU A 408 33.77 -17.72 18.20
C GLU A 408 34.89 -18.63 17.68
N VAL A 409 35.70 -19.20 18.60
CA VAL A 409 36.72 -20.18 18.21
C VAL A 409 36.08 -21.52 17.86
N PRO A 410 36.64 -22.31 16.92
CA PRO A 410 36.03 -23.58 16.50
C PRO A 410 35.77 -24.57 17.65
N GLY A 411 36.65 -24.60 18.66
CA GLY A 411 36.47 -25.43 19.86
C GLY A 411 35.23 -25.05 20.67
N TRP A 412 34.94 -23.74 20.76
CA TRP A 412 33.73 -23.23 21.41
C TRP A 412 32.47 -23.50 20.59
N GLN A 413 32.53 -23.36 19.26
CA GLN A 413 31.39 -23.67 18.38
C GLN A 413 30.93 -25.12 18.54
N LYS A 414 31.88 -26.06 18.65
CA LYS A 414 31.58 -27.48 18.91
C LYS A 414 30.96 -27.68 20.30
N ALA A 415 31.59 -27.14 21.34
CA ALA A 415 31.08 -27.23 22.72
C ALA A 415 29.67 -26.65 22.87
N LYS A 416 29.40 -25.50 22.22
CA LYS A 416 28.08 -24.86 22.18
C LYS A 416 27.04 -25.76 21.52
N GLY A 417 27.38 -26.41 20.39
CA GLY A 417 26.51 -27.39 19.75
C GLY A 417 26.19 -28.59 20.64
N ASP A 418 27.16 -29.10 21.39
CA ASP A 418 26.97 -30.22 22.32
C ASP A 418 26.09 -29.85 23.53
N ILE A 419 26.16 -28.60 24.00
CA ILE A 419 25.29 -28.06 25.05
C ILE A 419 23.86 -27.90 24.50
N GLU A 420 23.73 -27.35 23.29
CA GLU A 420 22.43 -27.11 22.67
C GLU A 420 21.70 -28.41 22.30
N ALA A 421 22.44 -29.46 21.94
CA ALA A 421 21.92 -30.81 21.71
C ALA A 421 21.28 -31.43 22.96
N GLN A 422 21.63 -30.97 24.16
CA GLN A 422 21.07 -31.43 25.43
C GLN A 422 19.84 -30.62 25.89
N GLY A 423 19.29 -29.77 25.01
CA GLY A 423 18.10 -28.96 25.29
C GLY A 423 18.37 -27.69 26.09
N TRP A 424 19.64 -27.29 26.19
CA TRP A 424 20.04 -25.98 26.70
C TRP A 424 20.11 -24.96 25.56
N LYS A 425 19.93 -23.68 25.85
CA LYS A 425 20.20 -22.59 24.91
C LYS A 425 21.33 -21.75 25.46
N VAL A 426 22.40 -21.56 24.69
CA VAL A 426 23.58 -20.79 25.13
C VAL A 426 23.42 -19.33 24.72
N THR A 427 23.41 -18.44 25.71
CA THR A 427 23.36 -16.98 25.52
C THR A 427 24.65 -16.36 26.00
N GLN A 428 25.24 -15.45 25.23
CA GLN A 428 26.51 -14.79 25.53
C GLN A 428 26.28 -13.29 25.58
N TRP A 429 26.59 -12.65 26.70
CA TRP A 429 26.34 -11.22 26.92
C TRP A 429 27.58 -10.50 27.43
N HIS A 430 27.83 -9.31 26.89
CA HIS A 430 28.71 -8.31 27.47
C HIS A 430 27.98 -7.54 28.59
N ARG A 431 28.72 -6.83 29.44
CA ARG A 431 28.11 -6.14 30.62
C ARG A 431 27.04 -5.11 30.25
N ASP A 432 27.16 -4.53 29.06
CA ASP A 432 26.23 -3.56 28.48
C ASP A 432 25.02 -4.20 27.77
N GLU A 433 25.02 -5.53 27.60
CA GLU A 433 24.00 -6.29 26.88
C GLU A 433 23.09 -7.13 27.81
N ILE A 434 23.35 -7.11 29.12
CA ILE A 434 22.62 -7.93 30.11
C ILE A 434 21.17 -7.46 30.23
N GLU A 435 20.24 -8.41 30.11
CA GLU A 435 18.81 -8.19 30.35
C GLU A 435 18.54 -7.70 31.79
N SER A 436 17.58 -6.78 31.95
CA SER A 436 17.28 -6.11 33.23
C SER A 436 17.00 -7.08 34.39
N GLY A 437 16.25 -8.16 34.16
CA GLY A 437 15.94 -9.16 35.19
C GLY A 437 17.17 -9.92 35.70
N VAL A 438 18.08 -10.31 34.81
CA VAL A 438 19.32 -11.01 35.17
C VAL A 438 20.30 -10.05 35.84
N LYS A 439 20.33 -8.78 35.40
CA LYS A 439 21.17 -7.74 36.00
C LYS A 439 20.79 -7.46 37.46
N SER A 440 19.49 -7.32 37.76
CA SER A 440 19.02 -7.11 39.13
C SER A 440 19.36 -8.28 40.05
N TRP A 441 19.30 -9.52 39.54
CA TRP A 441 19.69 -10.71 40.31
C TRP A 441 21.21 -10.73 40.61
N ILE A 442 22.05 -10.40 39.63
CA ILE A 442 23.52 -10.33 39.81
C ILE A 442 23.90 -9.28 40.86
N GLU A 443 23.24 -8.12 40.84
CA GLU A 443 23.45 -7.04 41.82
C GLU A 443 23.02 -7.47 43.22
N GLN A 444 21.89 -8.18 43.33
CA GLN A 444 21.37 -8.70 44.60
C GLN A 444 22.28 -9.78 45.21
N GLU A 445 22.74 -10.74 44.41
CA GLU A 445 23.59 -11.86 44.85
C GLU A 445 25.09 -11.52 44.85
N GLN A 446 25.46 -10.28 44.51
CA GLN A 446 26.83 -9.77 44.44
C GLN A 446 27.79 -10.63 43.59
N VAL A 447 27.30 -11.17 42.48
CA VAL A 447 28.07 -12.06 41.60
C VAL A 447 29.13 -11.28 40.82
N ARG A 448 30.37 -11.80 40.79
CA ARG A 448 31.50 -11.19 40.08
C ARG A 448 31.60 -11.70 38.63
N TYR A 449 32.04 -10.81 37.73
CA TYR A 449 32.32 -11.15 36.33
C TYR A 449 33.77 -11.62 36.11
N PRO A 450 34.05 -12.48 35.11
CA PRO A 450 33.08 -13.19 34.27
C PRO A 450 32.37 -14.32 35.03
N THR A 451 31.15 -14.66 34.61
CA THR A 451 30.34 -15.70 35.28
C THR A 451 29.50 -16.47 34.27
N VAL A 452 29.12 -17.70 34.63
CA VAL A 452 28.14 -18.50 33.88
C VAL A 452 26.96 -18.78 34.78
N LEU A 453 25.76 -18.48 34.29
CA LEU A 453 24.49 -18.69 34.99
C LEU A 453 23.66 -19.75 34.27
N ALA A 454 22.90 -20.53 35.02
CA ALA A 454 21.87 -21.41 34.49
C ALA A 454 20.50 -20.87 34.87
N LYS A 455 19.56 -20.87 33.90
CA LYS A 455 18.16 -20.48 34.08
C LYS A 455 17.25 -21.65 33.74
N GLY A 456 16.40 -22.05 34.69
CA GLY A 456 15.45 -23.17 34.59
C GLY A 456 14.32 -22.97 33.57
N GLN A 457 13.54 -24.03 33.33
CA GLN A 457 12.51 -24.10 32.27
C GLN A 457 11.15 -23.51 32.67
N THR A 458 10.82 -23.49 33.97
CA THR A 458 9.45 -23.26 34.46
C THR A 458 9.28 -22.05 35.38
N ASP A 459 10.36 -21.38 35.79
CA ASP A 459 10.26 -20.20 36.66
C ASP A 459 11.33 -19.17 36.29
N GLU A 460 10.93 -17.92 36.03
CA GLU A 460 11.86 -16.81 35.74
C GLU A 460 12.82 -16.52 36.90
N LYS A 461 12.54 -17.06 38.09
CA LYS A 461 13.30 -16.89 39.33
C LYS A 461 14.35 -17.97 39.62
N ASP A 462 14.44 -19.03 38.82
CA ASP A 462 15.44 -20.09 39.01
C ASP A 462 16.73 -19.77 38.25
N ILE A 463 17.36 -18.64 38.61
CA ILE A 463 18.70 -18.26 38.15
C ILE A 463 19.69 -18.71 39.22
N ARG A 464 20.71 -19.47 38.82
CA ARG A 464 21.82 -19.85 39.69
C ARG A 464 23.16 -19.66 39.01
N GLN A 465 24.17 -19.26 39.76
CA GLN A 465 25.55 -19.26 39.28
C GLN A 465 26.04 -20.70 39.19
N VAL A 466 26.54 -21.08 38.01
CA VAL A 466 27.10 -22.42 37.76
C VAL A 466 28.61 -22.40 37.59
N MET A 467 29.21 -21.28 37.16
CA MET A 467 30.66 -21.10 37.19
C MET A 467 31.02 -19.68 37.62
N ASP A 468 32.04 -19.58 38.47
CA ASP A 468 32.61 -18.32 38.93
C ASP A 468 33.88 -17.93 38.15
N PRO A 469 34.45 -16.73 38.38
CA PRO A 469 35.67 -16.30 37.70
C PRO A 469 36.87 -17.24 37.90
N THR A 470 36.99 -17.89 39.06
CA THR A 470 38.12 -18.78 39.37
C THR A 470 38.03 -20.09 38.58
N GLU A 471 36.84 -20.68 38.52
CA GLU A 471 36.58 -21.90 37.77
C GLU A 471 36.69 -21.69 36.25
N LEU A 472 36.31 -20.50 35.77
CA LEU A 472 36.54 -20.12 34.37
C LEU A 472 38.03 -19.95 34.07
N ALA A 473 38.82 -19.42 35.01
CA ALA A 473 40.27 -19.29 34.84
C ALA A 473 40.97 -20.66 34.76
N GLU A 474 40.52 -21.65 35.54
CA GLU A 474 41.03 -23.04 35.52
C GLU A 474 40.83 -23.74 34.16
N CYS A 475 39.83 -23.30 33.38
CA CYS A 475 39.61 -23.82 32.03
C CYS A 475 40.73 -23.40 31.07
N ALA A 476 41.53 -22.37 31.40
CA ALA A 476 42.70 -21.93 30.63
C ALA A 476 42.42 -21.72 29.13
N GLY A 477 41.23 -21.22 28.77
CA GLY A 477 40.80 -21.00 27.39
C GLY A 477 40.29 -22.24 26.65
N ASP A 478 40.19 -23.40 27.32
CA ASP A 478 39.69 -24.65 26.73
C ASP A 478 38.19 -24.84 26.98
N ALA A 479 37.40 -24.77 25.90
CA ALA A 479 35.96 -24.99 25.92
C ALA A 479 35.55 -26.40 26.38
N THR A 480 36.40 -27.41 26.17
CA THR A 480 36.14 -28.79 26.58
C THR A 480 36.15 -28.90 28.11
N LYS A 481 37.13 -28.26 28.75
CA LYS A 481 37.22 -28.20 30.22
C LYS A 481 36.03 -27.48 30.84
N MET A 482 35.54 -26.43 30.20
CA MET A 482 34.33 -25.73 30.64
C MET A 482 33.11 -26.67 30.61
N VAL A 483 32.91 -27.42 29.52
CA VAL A 483 31.82 -28.41 29.42
C VAL A 483 31.96 -29.51 30.48
N ASP A 484 33.17 -30.02 30.72
CA ASP A 484 33.42 -31.05 31.73
C ASP A 484 33.17 -30.55 33.16
N THR A 485 33.49 -29.28 33.45
CA THR A 485 33.15 -28.65 34.73
C THR A 485 31.64 -28.52 34.91
N LEU A 486 30.91 -28.14 33.85
CA LEU A 486 29.44 -28.09 33.87
C LEU A 486 28.82 -29.49 34.06
N ARG A 487 29.42 -30.55 33.51
CA ARG A 487 29.01 -31.95 33.76
C ARG A 487 29.27 -32.37 35.21
N LYS A 488 30.46 -32.11 35.74
CA LYS A 488 30.80 -32.40 37.16
C LYS A 488 29.84 -31.75 38.14
N LYS A 489 29.32 -30.57 37.79
CA LYS A 489 28.31 -29.84 38.59
C LYS A 489 26.87 -30.28 38.33
N ALA A 490 26.66 -31.37 37.58
CA ALA A 490 25.35 -31.88 37.19
C ALA A 490 24.44 -30.83 36.50
N VAL A 491 25.05 -29.88 35.77
CA VAL A 491 24.34 -28.89 34.96
C VAL A 491 24.03 -29.49 33.58
N LEU A 492 25.00 -30.21 33.01
CA LEU A 492 24.86 -30.98 31.78
C LEU A 492 24.77 -32.47 32.11
N ALA A 493 24.09 -33.25 31.27
CA ALA A 493 24.06 -34.70 31.42
C ALA A 493 25.38 -35.33 30.93
N ASP A 494 25.74 -36.48 31.49
CA ASP A 494 26.84 -37.28 30.94
C ASP A 494 26.49 -37.70 29.51
N SER A 495 27.44 -37.54 28.59
CA SER A 495 27.25 -37.91 27.20
C SER A 495 26.96 -39.41 27.11
N VAL A 496 25.76 -39.76 26.63
CA VAL A 496 25.48 -41.11 26.14
C VAL A 496 26.48 -41.39 25.03
N GLN A 497 27.41 -42.34 25.26
CA GLN A 497 28.20 -42.93 24.19
C GLN A 497 27.20 -43.44 23.14
N GLN A 498 27.22 -42.83 21.94
CA GLN A 498 26.50 -43.41 20.82
C GLN A 498 27.05 -44.83 20.58
N PRO A 499 26.20 -45.88 20.60
CA PRO A 499 26.65 -47.17 20.13
C PRO A 499 26.92 -47.04 18.63
N SER A 500 28.15 -47.37 18.24
CA SER A 500 28.55 -47.50 16.84
C SER A 500 27.70 -48.58 16.16
N LEU A 501 26.86 -48.19 15.20
CA LEU A 501 26.33 -49.05 14.14
C LEU A 501 26.14 -48.22 12.86
#